data_AF-A0A7S3V2S0-F1
#
_entry.id   AF-A0A7S3V2S0-F1
#
_cell.length_a   1.000
_cell.length_b   1.000
_cell.length_c   1.000
_cell.angle_alpha   90.00
_cell.angle_beta   90.00
_cell.angle_gamma   90.00
#
_symmetry.space_group_name_H-M   'P 1'
#
loop_
_entity.id
_entity.type
_entity.pdbx_description
1 polymer ?
#
loop_
_entity_poly.entity_id
_entity_poly.type
_entity_poly.pdbx_seq_one_letter_code
_entity_poly.pdbx_strand_id
1 'polypeptide(L)'
;VYRISNLSSELVHYYQDLGDSKGIIEGLLPNEEKAFGWDRLDVATREIVLCFDNALVKVNCQIDELNMEPKVVRLPSGNSRSDKKLVVSNHVDGETKVLTIANRAVTTNMLVSNEEFSIKINDAADKTSTKTK
;
A
#
# COMPACT_ATOMS: atom_id res chain seq x y z
N VAL A 1 -0.08 15.37 -11.33
CA VAL A 1 -1.38 15.04 -10.67
C VAL A 1 -1.13 13.93 -9.64
N TYR A 2 -1.96 13.81 -8.59
CA TYR A 2 -1.79 12.77 -7.56
C TYR A 2 -2.96 11.80 -7.57
N ARG A 3 -2.67 10.52 -7.32
CA ARG A 3 -3.67 9.46 -7.20
C ARG A 3 -3.31 8.51 -6.06
N ILE A 4 -4.32 8.01 -5.37
CA ILE A 4 -4.20 6.91 -4.42
C ILE A 4 -5.04 5.74 -4.93
N SER A 5 -4.48 4.53 -4.88
CA SER A 5 -5.11 3.30 -5.37
C SER A 5 -5.11 2.24 -4.27
N ASN A 6 -6.29 1.81 -3.85
CA ASN A 6 -6.47 0.77 -2.84
C ASN A 6 -6.79 -0.57 -3.50
N LEU A 7 -5.76 -1.33 -3.85
CA LEU A 7 -5.87 -2.69 -4.36
C LEU A 7 -5.90 -3.74 -3.23
N SER A 8 -6.10 -3.29 -1.98
CA SER A 8 -6.26 -4.16 -0.83
C SER A 8 -7.73 -4.45 -0.55
N SER A 9 -7.98 -5.39 0.36
CA SER A 9 -9.32 -5.68 0.86
C SER A 9 -9.70 -4.85 2.09
N GLU A 10 -8.86 -3.88 2.47
CA GLU A 10 -9.07 -3.07 3.68
C GLU A 10 -9.72 -1.74 3.35
N LEU A 11 -10.54 -1.23 4.26
CA LEU A 11 -10.97 0.16 4.23
C LEU A 11 -9.80 1.04 4.69
N VAL A 12 -9.45 2.03 3.87
CA VAL A 12 -8.35 2.96 4.14
C VAL A 12 -8.92 4.35 4.28
N HIS A 13 -8.59 5.01 5.38
CA HIS A 13 -8.74 6.44 5.52
C HIS A 13 -7.39 7.12 5.24
N TYR A 14 -7.38 8.23 4.53
CA TYR A 14 -6.16 8.97 4.27
C TYR A 14 -6.36 10.47 4.46
N TYR A 15 -5.28 11.18 4.77
CA TYR A 15 -5.25 12.64 4.79
C TYR A 15 -3.85 13.15 4.41
N GLN A 16 -3.80 14.39 3.94
CA GLN A 16 -2.55 15.11 3.67
C GLN A 16 -1.97 15.64 4.98
N ASP A 17 -0.72 15.32 5.28
CA ASP A 17 -0.01 15.96 6.38
C ASP A 17 0.48 17.35 5.92
N LEU A 18 -0.06 18.39 6.55
CA LEU A 18 0.24 19.79 6.22
C LEU A 18 1.17 20.42 7.28
N GLY A 19 1.84 19.59 8.10
CA GLY A 19 2.74 20.01 9.17
C GLY A 19 1.97 20.41 10.43
N ASP A 20 1.51 21.67 10.49
CA ASP A 20 0.80 22.21 11.66
C ASP A 20 -0.67 21.78 11.73
N SER A 21 -1.17 21.17 10.65
CA SER A 21 -2.57 20.77 10.52
C SER A 21 -2.70 19.53 9.64
N LYS A 22 -3.87 18.92 9.69
CA LYS A 22 -4.23 17.79 8.80
C LYS A 22 -5.16 18.31 7.72
N GLY A 23 -4.95 17.85 6.50
CA GLY A 23 -5.91 18.02 5.41
C GLY A 23 -7.21 17.26 5.70
N ILE A 24 -8.13 17.34 4.75
CA ILE A 24 -9.41 16.62 4.83
C ILE A 24 -9.15 15.11 4.91
N ILE A 25 -9.83 14.44 5.84
CA ILE A 25 -9.79 12.99 5.95
C ILE A 25 -10.79 12.41 4.94
N GLU A 26 -10.31 11.52 4.10
CA GLU A 26 -11.10 10.86 3.07
C GLU A 26 -11.06 9.35 3.25
N GLY A 27 -12.16 8.68 2.93
CA GLY A 27 -12.24 7.22 2.89
C GLY A 27 -11.99 6.69 1.48
N LEU A 28 -11.39 5.50 1.41
CA LEU A 28 -11.06 4.79 0.18
C LEU A 28 -11.43 3.30 0.36
N LEU A 29 -12.48 2.89 -0.34
CA LEU A 29 -13.01 1.53 -0.32
C LEU A 29 -12.03 0.53 -0.97
N PRO A 30 -12.18 -0.78 -0.70
CA PRO A 30 -11.45 -1.81 -1.43
C PRO A 30 -11.63 -1.70 -2.95
N ASN A 31 -10.52 -1.79 -3.68
CA ASN A 31 -10.42 -1.62 -5.15
C ASN A 31 -10.85 -0.24 -5.67
N GLU A 32 -10.89 0.78 -4.80
CA GLU A 32 -11.17 2.15 -5.20
C GLU A 32 -9.87 2.90 -5.52
N GLU A 33 -9.96 3.81 -6.48
CA GLU A 33 -8.91 4.77 -6.78
C GLU A 33 -9.47 6.19 -6.73
N LYS A 34 -8.64 7.13 -6.26
CA LYS A 34 -9.04 8.53 -6.16
C LYS A 34 -7.91 9.46 -6.58
N ALA A 35 -8.23 10.37 -7.49
CA ALA A 35 -7.35 11.47 -7.84
C ALA A 35 -7.56 12.64 -6.86
N PHE A 36 -6.49 13.35 -6.52
CA PHE A 36 -6.55 14.49 -5.62
C PHE A 36 -5.51 15.56 -5.99
N GLY A 37 -5.79 16.78 -5.53
CA GLY A 37 -4.85 17.90 -5.52
C GLY A 37 -4.30 18.12 -4.11
N TRP A 38 -3.21 18.87 -3.99
CA TRP A 38 -2.70 19.26 -2.67
C TRP A 38 -3.44 20.48 -2.14
N ASP A 39 -3.89 20.40 -0.89
CA ASP A 39 -4.58 21.49 -0.19
C ASP A 39 -3.65 22.69 0.02
N ARG A 40 -2.34 22.43 0.14
CA ARG A 40 -1.29 23.45 0.22
C ARG A 40 -0.17 23.16 -0.75
N LEU A 41 0.30 24.20 -1.44
CA LEU A 41 1.40 24.09 -2.38
C LEU A 41 2.78 24.32 -1.72
N ASP A 42 2.80 24.94 -0.55
CA ASP A 42 4.00 25.38 0.18
C ASP A 42 4.52 24.36 1.21
N VAL A 43 4.07 23.11 1.14
CA VAL A 43 4.60 22.03 1.97
C VAL A 43 5.95 21.56 1.43
N ALA A 44 6.98 21.58 2.29
CA ALA A 44 8.34 21.15 1.95
C ALA A 44 8.38 19.67 1.54
N THR A 45 7.56 18.84 2.22
CA THR A 45 7.42 17.41 1.95
C THR A 45 5.96 17.07 1.81
N ARG A 46 5.61 16.47 0.67
CA ARG A 46 4.26 16.01 0.36
C ARG A 46 4.01 14.63 0.94
N GLU A 47 3.46 14.61 2.14
CA GLU A 47 3.21 13.40 2.92
C GLU A 47 1.71 13.07 3.03
N ILE A 48 1.38 11.81 2.76
CA ILE A 48 0.05 11.24 2.97
C ILE A 48 0.12 10.30 4.16
N VAL A 49 -0.83 10.42 5.07
CA VAL A 49 -0.98 9.50 6.19
C VAL A 49 -2.14 8.56 5.91
N LEU A 50 -1.84 7.25 5.92
CA LEU A 50 -2.82 6.18 5.80
C LEU A 50 -3.22 5.68 7.18
N CYS A 51 -4.53 5.50 7.40
CA CYS A 51 -5.13 4.92 8.60
C CYS A 51 -6.02 3.75 8.18
N PHE A 52 -5.91 2.61 8.85
CA PHE A 52 -6.66 1.41 8.51
C PHE A 52 -7.72 1.14 9.57
N ASP A 53 -8.96 0.89 9.17
CA ASP A 53 -10.09 0.80 10.11
C ASP A 53 -9.92 -0.28 11.18
N ASN A 54 -9.26 -1.36 10.81
CA ASN A 54 -9.07 -2.52 11.68
C ASN A 54 -7.85 -2.40 12.60
N ALA A 55 -7.09 -1.30 12.54
CA ALA A 55 -5.84 -1.18 13.28
C ALA A 55 -5.51 0.27 13.63
N LEU A 56 -5.01 0.50 14.86
CA LEU A 56 -4.35 1.75 15.26
C LEU A 56 -3.03 2.04 14.48
N VAL A 57 -2.88 1.45 13.30
CA VAL A 57 -1.71 1.53 12.44
C VAL A 57 -1.86 2.75 11.55
N LYS A 58 -0.89 3.66 11.67
CA LYS A 58 -0.72 4.81 10.79
C LYS A 58 0.54 4.62 9.98
N VAL A 59 0.47 4.97 8.70
CA VAL A 59 1.61 4.84 7.79
C VAL A 59 1.78 6.17 7.06
N ASN A 60 2.96 6.76 7.24
CA ASN A 60 3.33 8.02 6.63
C ASN A 60 4.04 7.74 5.32
N CYS A 61 3.59 8.37 4.23
CA CYS A 61 4.03 8.11 2.87
C CYS A 61 4.37 9.41 2.16
N GLN A 62 5.65 9.62 1.83
CA GLN A 62 6.08 10.73 1.01
C GLN A 62 5.84 10.38 -0.46
N ILE A 63 4.79 10.92 -1.06
CA ILE A 63 4.33 10.50 -2.40
C ILE A 63 5.26 10.98 -3.53
N ASP A 64 6.08 12.00 -3.25
CA ASP A 64 7.02 12.56 -4.21
C ASP A 64 8.35 11.79 -4.29
N GLU A 65 8.62 10.91 -3.32
CA GLU A 65 9.82 10.09 -3.28
C GLU A 65 9.61 8.83 -4.14
N LEU A 66 9.88 9.00 -5.44
CA LEU A 66 9.83 7.94 -6.44
C LEU A 66 11.12 7.11 -6.30
N ASN A 67 11.01 5.78 -6.18
CA ASN A 67 12.07 4.80 -5.86
C ASN A 67 12.25 4.44 -4.38
N MET A 68 11.33 4.80 -3.48
CA MET A 68 11.32 4.21 -2.14
C MET A 68 11.08 2.70 -2.20
N GLU A 69 11.80 1.94 -1.37
CA GLU A 69 11.45 0.54 -1.13
C GLU A 69 9.99 0.44 -0.65
N PRO A 70 9.20 -0.50 -1.21
CA PRO A 70 7.83 -0.71 -0.79
C PRO A 70 7.71 -0.94 0.72
N LYS A 71 6.86 -0.16 1.39
CA LYS A 71 6.62 -0.29 2.83
C LYS A 71 5.70 -1.46 3.10
N VAL A 72 6.16 -2.45 3.87
CA VAL A 72 5.32 -3.56 4.31
C VAL A 72 4.59 -3.19 5.60
N VAL A 73 3.27 -3.06 5.50
CA VAL A 73 2.39 -2.72 6.62
C VAL A 73 1.79 -4.00 7.20
N ARG A 74 1.90 -4.18 8.51
CA ARG A 74 1.27 -5.32 9.21
C ARG A 74 0.03 -4.83 9.94
N LEU A 75 -1.12 -5.40 9.58
CA LEU A 75 -2.38 -5.11 10.24
C LEU A 75 -2.69 -6.23 11.23
N PRO A 76 -2.73 -5.92 12.55
CA PRO A 76 -3.09 -6.91 13.55
C PRO A 76 -4.53 -7.37 13.31
N SER A 77 -4.72 -8.68 13.13
CA SER A 77 -6.05 -9.25 12.98
C SER A 77 -6.54 -9.73 14.34
N GLY A 78 -7.45 -8.97 14.97
CA GLY A 78 -7.93 -9.26 16.33
C GLY A 78 -8.46 -10.68 16.56
N ASN A 79 -8.89 -11.40 15.51
CA ASN A 79 -9.46 -12.75 15.60
C ASN A 79 -8.91 -13.77 14.58
N SER A 80 -7.86 -13.46 13.80
CA SER A 80 -7.35 -14.38 12.76
C SER A 80 -5.91 -14.79 13.05
N ARG A 81 -5.58 -16.06 12.79
CA ARG A 81 -4.28 -16.70 13.12
C ARG A 81 -3.07 -16.11 12.39
N SER A 82 -3.24 -15.08 11.56
CA SER A 82 -2.13 -14.39 10.89
C SER A 82 -2.40 -12.90 10.72
N ASP A 83 -1.38 -12.09 11.03
CA ASP A 83 -1.36 -10.67 10.68
C ASP A 83 -1.52 -10.53 9.17
N LYS A 84 -2.44 -9.65 8.74
CA LYS A 84 -2.54 -9.29 7.33
C LYS A 84 -1.35 -8.41 6.97
N LYS A 85 -0.78 -8.63 5.78
CA LYS A 85 0.35 -7.85 5.29
C LYS A 85 -0.05 -7.13 4.02
N LEU A 86 0.04 -5.80 4.07
CA LEU A 86 -0.11 -4.93 2.93
C LEU A 86 1.25 -4.42 2.48
N VAL A 87 1.32 -4.01 1.22
CA VAL A 87 2.47 -3.35 0.63
C VAL A 87 2.00 -1.98 0.16
N VAL A 88 2.73 -0.94 0.55
CA VAL A 88 2.49 0.43 0.15
C VAL A 88 3.67 0.91 -0.67
N SER A 89 3.43 1.40 -1.88
CA SER A 89 4.48 1.78 -2.82
C SER A 89 4.07 2.99 -3.65
N ASN A 90 5.04 3.82 -4.00
CA ASN A 90 4.86 4.92 -4.93
C ASN A 90 5.34 4.50 -6.32
N HIS A 91 4.62 4.91 -7.36
CA HIS A 91 5.08 4.80 -8.74
C HIS A 91 4.58 6.00 -9.56
N VAL A 92 5.10 6.12 -10.79
CA VAL A 92 4.62 7.11 -11.76
C VAL A 92 3.82 6.39 -12.83
N ASP A 93 2.62 6.91 -13.10
CA ASP A 93 1.78 6.53 -14.24
C ASP A 93 1.59 7.77 -15.13
N GLY A 94 2.35 7.84 -16.23
CA GLY A 94 2.44 9.04 -17.07
C GLY A 94 2.96 10.27 -16.31
N GLU A 95 2.11 11.28 -16.13
CA GLU A 95 2.41 12.50 -15.33
C GLU A 95 1.79 12.45 -13.92
N THR A 96 1.24 11.30 -13.53
CA THR A 96 0.56 11.10 -12.25
C THR A 96 1.45 10.35 -11.28
N LYS A 97 1.63 10.90 -10.09
CA LYS A 97 2.27 10.18 -8.98
C LYS A 97 1.20 9.39 -8.23
N VAL A 98 1.44 8.10 -8.09
CA VAL A 98 0.45 7.15 -7.59
C VAL A 98 0.97 6.48 -6.32
N LEU A 99 0.19 6.54 -5.25
CA LEU A 99 0.38 5.75 -4.04
C LEU A 99 -0.52 4.51 -4.11
N THR A 100 0.08 3.32 -4.17
CA THR A 100 -0.66 2.05 -4.24
C THR A 100 -0.59 1.32 -2.91
N ILE A 101 -1.73 0.79 -2.48
CA ILE A 101 -1.89 -0.04 -1.29
C ILE A 101 -2.39 -1.40 -1.78
N ALA A 102 -1.59 -2.45 -1.65
CA ALA A 102 -1.94 -3.77 -2.18
C ALA A 102 -1.79 -4.86 -1.11
N ASN A 103 -2.58 -5.93 -1.24
CA ASN A 103 -2.32 -7.16 -0.50
C ASN A 103 -0.96 -7.74 -0.93
N ARG A 104 -0.13 -8.20 0.02
CA ARG A 104 1.22 -8.72 -0.29
C ARG A 104 1.23 -9.89 -1.29
N ALA A 105 0.14 -10.64 -1.42
CA ALA A 105 0.01 -11.69 -2.43
C ALA A 105 -0.13 -11.15 -3.87
N VAL A 106 -0.61 -9.92 -4.03
CA VAL A 106 -0.92 -9.29 -5.33
C VAL A 106 0.32 -8.63 -5.95
N THR A 107 1.32 -8.26 -5.14
CA THR A 107 2.55 -7.61 -5.61
C THR A 107 3.43 -8.48 -6.52
N THR A 108 3.23 -9.80 -6.55
CA THR A 108 4.01 -10.69 -7.44
C THR A 108 3.66 -10.50 -8.93
N ASN A 109 2.49 -9.96 -9.26
CA ASN A 109 2.06 -9.79 -10.66
C ASN A 109 2.08 -8.35 -11.18
N MET A 110 2.04 -7.33 -10.30
CA MET A 110 2.01 -5.92 -10.74
C MET A 110 3.39 -5.26 -10.89
N LEU A 111 4.45 -5.86 -10.33
CA LEU A 111 5.83 -5.39 -10.52
C LEU A 111 6.51 -5.95 -11.79
N VAL A 112 5.80 -6.75 -12.59
CA VAL A 112 6.38 -7.50 -13.72
C VAL A 112 6.18 -6.81 -15.08
N SER A 113 5.49 -5.67 -15.14
CA SER A 113 5.20 -5.02 -16.42
C SER A 113 6.25 -4.02 -16.92
N ASN A 114 7.40 -3.86 -16.26
CA ASN A 114 8.54 -3.12 -16.82
C ASN A 114 9.88 -3.73 -16.36
N GLU A 115 10.48 -4.49 -17.29
CA GLU A 115 11.85 -5.00 -17.35
C GLU A 115 12.28 -6.14 -16.38
N GLU A 116 13.04 -7.06 -16.98
CA GLU A 116 13.43 -8.39 -16.51
C GLU A 116 14.07 -8.40 -15.12
N PHE A 117 13.37 -8.96 -14.12
CA PHE A 117 14.04 -9.50 -12.94
C PHE A 117 13.45 -10.86 -12.54
N SER A 118 14.22 -11.91 -12.83
CA SER A 118 13.95 -13.27 -12.36
C SER A 118 14.22 -13.37 -10.87
N ILE A 119 13.18 -13.19 -10.04
CA ILE A 119 13.26 -13.59 -8.63
C ILE A 119 12.81 -15.04 -8.53
N LYS A 120 13.77 -15.96 -8.43
CA LYS A 120 13.50 -17.34 -8.01
C LYS A 120 13.13 -17.35 -6.54
N ILE A 121 11.84 -17.44 -6.24
CA ILE A 121 11.36 -17.77 -4.90
C ILE A 121 11.21 -19.28 -4.86
N ASN A 122 12.10 -19.96 -4.12
CA ASN A 122 11.92 -21.36 -3.77
C ASN A 122 10.74 -21.44 -2.79
N ASP A 123 9.58 -21.90 -3.28
CA ASP A 123 8.51 -22.36 -2.42
C ASP A 123 8.92 -23.68 -1.77
N ALA A 124 9.52 -23.59 -0.60
CA ALA A 124 9.54 -24.67 0.36
C ALA A 124 8.23 -24.64 1.15
N ALA A 125 7.23 -25.40 0.70
CA ALA A 125 6.04 -25.73 1.47
C ALA A 125 5.68 -27.23 1.30
N ASP A 126 6.47 -28.03 1.99
CA ASP A 126 6.11 -29.14 2.89
C ASP A 126 4.70 -29.82 2.78
N LYS A 127 4.77 -31.17 2.82
CA LYS A 127 3.80 -32.19 3.30
C LYS A 127 2.60 -32.63 2.45
N THR A 128 2.59 -33.93 2.12
CA THR A 128 1.66 -34.97 2.66
C THR A 128 2.12 -36.35 2.16
N SER A 129 2.63 -37.24 3.03
CA SER A 129 1.89 -38.32 3.70
C SER A 129 0.96 -39.13 2.76
N THR A 130 1.44 -40.30 2.31
CA THR A 130 0.59 -41.43 1.96
C THR A 130 1.14 -42.69 2.62
N LYS A 131 0.38 -43.17 3.60
CA LYS A 131 0.55 -44.44 4.30
C LYS A 131 -0.58 -45.37 3.85
N THR A 132 -0.28 -46.41 3.08
CA THR A 132 -1.00 -47.70 2.94
C THR A 132 -0.26 -48.49 1.85
N LYS A 133 0.03 -49.78 1.95
CA LYS A 133 -0.35 -50.84 2.89
C LYS A 133 0.76 -51.90 2.83
#